data_AF-A0A355GHF7-F1
#
_entry.id   AF-A0A355GHF7-F1
#
_cell.length_a   1.000
_cell.length_b   1.000
_cell.length_c   1.000
_cell.angle_alpha   90.00
_cell.angle_beta   90.00
_cell.angle_gamma   90.00
#
_symmetry.space_group_name_H-M   'P 1'
#
loop_
_entity.id
_entity.type
_entity.pdbx_description
1 polymer ?
#
loop_
_entity_poly.entity_id
_entity_poly.type
_entity_poly.pdbx_seq_one_letter_code
_entity_poly.pdbx_strand_id
1 'polypeptide(L)'
;DTNRPAKNDLSNLNWKGVDQDLFESLRLLRKQIAGEKGIQPYMVFGDATLRELARHKPQSLPQFLEIWGVGQKKCDDFGQQFLDCIASQPETHPQ
;
A
#
# COMPACT_ATOMS: atom_id res chain seq x y z
N ASP A 1 7.35 -32.12 11.97
CA ASP A 1 6.41 -31.57 10.97
C ASP A 1 6.45 -30.06 11.07
N THR A 2 6.69 -29.39 9.95
CA THR A 2 7.38 -28.10 9.90
C THR A 2 6.54 -26.95 10.44
N ASN A 3 6.99 -26.40 11.59
CA ASN A 3 6.62 -25.12 12.14
C ASN A 3 6.68 -24.02 11.05
N ARG A 4 5.52 -23.71 10.47
CA ARG A 4 5.33 -22.55 9.61
C ARG A 4 4.73 -21.47 10.51
N PRO A 5 5.49 -20.47 10.97
CA PRO A 5 4.89 -19.39 11.73
C PRO A 5 3.83 -18.73 10.84
N ALA A 6 2.59 -18.78 11.29
CA ALA A 6 1.49 -18.04 10.71
C ALA A 6 1.93 -16.59 10.58
N LYS A 7 1.69 -15.99 9.41
CA LYS A 7 2.18 -14.66 9.01
C LYS A 7 1.44 -13.53 9.74
N ASN A 8 1.20 -13.68 11.04
CA ASN A 8 0.28 -12.86 11.83
C ASN A 8 0.99 -11.87 12.77
N ASP A 9 2.30 -12.01 13.01
CA ASP A 9 3.05 -11.16 13.97
C ASP A 9 3.63 -9.86 13.38
N LEU A 10 3.60 -9.66 12.06
CA LEU A 10 3.95 -8.36 11.45
C LEU A 10 2.81 -7.34 11.53
N SER A 11 1.62 -7.77 11.96
CA SER A 11 0.41 -6.93 11.99
C SER A 11 0.44 -5.88 13.10
N ASN A 12 1.20 -6.11 14.19
CA ASN A 12 1.08 -5.37 15.45
C ASN A 12 2.23 -4.41 15.80
N LEU A 13 3.35 -4.40 15.06
CA LEU A 13 4.58 -3.72 15.49
C LEU A 13 4.88 -2.36 14.85
N ASN A 14 4.17 -1.87 13.81
CA ASN A 14 4.67 -0.66 13.12
C ASN A 14 3.61 0.23 12.43
N TRP A 15 2.57 0.67 13.15
CA TRP A 15 1.67 1.75 12.71
C TRP A 15 2.23 3.16 12.98
N LYS A 16 3.39 3.26 13.62
CA LYS A 16 4.03 4.54 13.93
C LYS A 16 4.41 5.27 12.64
N GLY A 17 3.91 6.50 12.48
CA GLY A 17 4.12 7.30 11.26
C GLY A 17 3.33 6.82 10.03
N VAL A 18 2.38 5.89 10.20
CA VAL A 18 1.45 5.49 9.13
C VAL A 18 0.20 6.36 9.22
N ASP A 19 -0.11 7.03 8.13
CA ASP A 19 -1.34 7.80 8.01
C ASP A 19 -2.53 6.86 7.80
N GLN A 20 -3.46 6.84 8.76
CA GLN A 20 -4.57 5.89 8.77
C GLN A 20 -5.62 6.20 7.69
N ASP A 21 -5.91 7.48 7.45
CA ASP A 21 -6.82 7.93 6.38
C ASP A 21 -6.27 7.57 5.00
N LEU A 22 -4.97 7.81 4.79
CA LEU A 22 -4.32 7.39 3.56
C LEU A 22 -4.29 5.87 3.42
N PHE A 23 -3.99 5.13 4.49
CA PHE A 23 -4.00 3.67 4.45
C PHE A 23 -5.37 3.11 4.06
N GLU A 24 -6.46 3.63 4.62
CA GLU A 24 -7.81 3.22 4.26
C GLU A 24 -8.16 3.60 2.81
N SER A 25 -7.73 4.77 2.33
CA SER A 25 -7.86 5.16 0.92
C SER A 25 -7.16 4.19 -0.03
N LEU A 26 -5.90 3.83 0.29
CA LEU A 26 -5.13 2.86 -0.49
C LEU A 26 -5.76 1.46 -0.44
N ARG A 27 -6.38 1.09 0.70
CA ARG A 27 -7.07 -0.18 0.88
C ARG A 27 -8.34 -0.25 0.03
N LEU A 28 -9.09 0.85 -0.09
CA LEU A 28 -10.25 0.96 -0.97
C LEU A 28 -9.82 0.86 -2.44
N LEU A 29 -8.79 1.61 -2.84
CA LEU A 29 -8.24 1.54 -4.19
C LEU A 29 -7.78 0.12 -4.54
N ARG A 30 -7.05 -0.55 -3.63
CA ARG A 30 -6.65 -1.96 -3.79
C ARG A 30 -7.85 -2.86 -4.05
N LYS A 31 -8.96 -2.67 -3.32
CA LYS A 31 -10.17 -3.47 -3.47
C LYS A 31 -10.83 -3.23 -4.83
N GLN A 32 -10.84 -1.99 -5.30
CA GLN A 32 -11.35 -1.63 -6.63
C GLN A 32 -10.54 -2.32 -7.73
N ILE A 33 -9.21 -2.15 -7.72
CA ILE A 33 -8.29 -2.77 -8.68
C ILE A 33 -8.44 -4.29 -8.69
N ALA A 34 -8.55 -4.89 -7.51
CA ALA A 34 -8.75 -6.33 -7.38
C ALA A 34 -10.08 -6.79 -8.00
N GLY A 35 -11.16 -6.02 -7.80
CA GLY A 35 -12.44 -6.24 -8.44
C GLY A 35 -12.37 -6.12 -9.96
N GLU A 36 -11.70 -5.08 -10.47
CA GLU A 36 -11.53 -4.85 -11.92
C GLU A 36 -10.74 -5.97 -12.60
N LYS A 37 -9.70 -6.49 -11.93
CA LYS A 37 -8.90 -7.61 -12.45
C LYS A 37 -9.45 -8.99 -12.09
N GLY A 38 -10.52 -9.08 -11.32
CA GLY A 38 -11.09 -10.36 -10.84
C GLY A 38 -10.13 -11.15 -9.94
N ILE A 39 -9.19 -10.49 -9.27
CA ILE A 39 -8.20 -11.10 -8.38
C ILE A 39 -8.50 -10.75 -6.91
N GLN A 40 -7.79 -11.41 -6.00
CA GLN A 40 -7.93 -11.12 -4.58
C GLN A 40 -7.16 -9.84 -4.18
N PRO A 41 -7.67 -9.00 -3.26
CA PRO A 41 -7.01 -7.76 -2.86
C PRO A 41 -5.56 -7.94 -2.39
N TYR A 42 -5.29 -8.99 -1.62
CA TYR A 42 -3.95 -9.30 -1.13
C TYR A 42 -2.94 -9.65 -2.24
N MET A 43 -3.40 -10.02 -3.45
CA MET A 43 -2.51 -10.28 -4.59
C MET A 43 -1.98 -8.99 -5.22
N VAL A 44 -2.76 -7.90 -5.16
CA VAL A 44 -2.34 -6.57 -5.61
C VAL A 44 -1.23 -6.07 -4.70
N PHE A 45 -1.54 -5.80 -3.43
CA PHE A 45 -0.56 -5.48 -2.39
C PHE A 45 -0.99 -6.03 -1.03
N GLY A 46 -0.03 -6.55 -0.27
CA GLY A 46 -0.23 -6.93 1.12
C GLY A 46 -0.36 -5.70 2.01
N ASP A 47 -0.95 -5.87 3.18
CA ASP A 47 -1.18 -4.76 4.11
C ASP A 47 0.13 -4.12 4.60
N ALA A 48 1.23 -4.88 4.63
CA ALA A 48 2.58 -4.35 4.93
C ALA A 48 3.02 -3.29 3.92
N THR A 49 2.83 -3.55 2.61
CA THR A 49 3.20 -2.59 1.55
C THR A 49 2.29 -1.36 1.57
N LEU A 50 0.99 -1.54 1.82
CA LEU A 50 0.06 -0.41 1.95
C LEU A 50 0.45 0.52 3.10
N ARG A 51 0.90 -0.03 4.24
CA ARG A 51 1.37 0.78 5.38
C ARG A 51 2.64 1.55 5.05
N GLU A 52 3.58 0.93 4.34
CA GLU A 52 4.77 1.62 3.87
C GLU A 52 4.44 2.74 2.89
N LEU A 53 3.51 2.51 1.97
CA LEU A 53 3.02 3.55 1.07
C LEU A 53 2.39 4.72 1.83
N ALA A 54 1.57 4.42 2.84
CA ALA A 54 0.94 5.45 3.66
C ALA A 54 1.94 6.20 4.57
N ARG A 55 3.07 5.56 4.93
CA ARG A 55 4.16 6.19 5.69
C ARG A 55 5.04 7.07 4.81
N HIS A 56 5.51 6.54 3.69
CA HIS A 56 6.46 7.20 2.80
C HIS A 56 5.80 8.20 1.85
N LYS A 57 4.49 8.06 1.60
CA LYS A 57 3.69 8.93 0.71
C LYS A 57 4.43 9.23 -0.60
N PRO A 58 4.88 8.21 -1.35
CA PRO A 58 5.65 8.44 -2.56
C PRO A 58 4.84 9.32 -3.53
N GLN A 59 5.51 10.33 -4.09
CA GLN A 59 4.91 11.25 -5.05
C GLN A 59 5.39 10.98 -6.48
N SER A 60 6.14 9.90 -6.70
CA SER A 60 6.70 9.53 -7.99
C SER A 60 6.90 8.03 -8.10
N LEU A 61 6.83 7.48 -9.32
CA LEU A 61 7.10 6.07 -9.61
C LEU A 61 8.45 5.56 -9.07
N PRO A 62 9.59 6.29 -9.18
CA PRO A 62 10.84 5.85 -8.57
C PRO A 62 10.73 5.69 -7.05
N GLN A 63 10.12 6.63 -6.33
CA GLN A 63 9.89 6.49 -4.89
C GLN A 63 8.95 5.33 -4.56
N PHE A 64 7.95 5.10 -5.42
CA PHE A 64 7.04 3.97 -5.28
C PHE A 64 7.76 2.62 -5.44
N LEU A 65 8.79 2.54 -6.29
CA LEU A 65 9.66 1.37 -6.45
C LEU A 65 10.59 1.13 -5.25
N GLU A 66 10.94 2.17 -4.50
CA GLU A 66 11.75 2.03 -3.29
C GLU A 66 10.99 1.36 -2.14
N ILE A 67 9.66 1.27 -2.24
CA ILE A 67 8.82 0.67 -1.23
C ILE A 67 9.00 -0.84 -1.17
N TRP A 68 9.24 -1.34 0.03
CA TRP A 68 9.46 -2.75 0.27
C TRP A 68 8.21 -3.59 -0.08
N GLY A 69 8.39 -4.55 -1.01
CA GLY A 69 7.32 -5.41 -1.53
C GLY A 69 6.65 -4.89 -2.80
N VAL A 70 7.05 -3.72 -3.32
CA VAL A 70 6.68 -3.28 -4.67
C VAL A 70 7.73 -3.76 -5.67
N GLY A 71 7.29 -4.52 -6.67
CA GLY A 71 8.14 -4.90 -7.81
C GLY A 71 7.91 -4.00 -9.01
N GLN A 72 8.90 -3.91 -9.90
CA GLN A 72 8.84 -3.21 -11.20
C GLN A 72 7.50 -3.40 -11.93
N LYS A 73 7.10 -4.66 -12.15
CA LYS A 73 5.86 -4.99 -12.86
C LYS A 73 4.59 -4.47 -12.16
N LYS A 74 4.58 -4.43 -10.83
CA LYS A 74 3.44 -3.92 -10.05
C LYS A 74 3.41 -2.39 -10.02
N CYS A 75 4.58 -1.76 -9.94
CA CYS A 75 4.68 -0.31 -10.03
C CYS A 75 4.23 0.20 -11.40
N ASP A 76 4.58 -0.50 -12.47
CA ASP A 76 4.13 -0.13 -13.82
C ASP A 76 2.60 -0.27 -13.97
N ASP A 77 2.02 -1.38 -13.50
CA ASP A 77 0.58 -1.66 -13.66
C ASP A 77 -0.31 -0.86 -12.68
N PHE A 78 0.15 -0.66 -11.44
CA PHE A 78 -0.65 -0.07 -10.36
C PHE A 78 -0.08 1.23 -9.80
N GLY A 79 1.23 1.48 -9.94
CA GLY A 79 1.91 2.60 -9.28
C GLY A 79 1.25 3.93 -9.58
N GLN A 80 0.88 4.18 -10.83
CA GLN A 80 0.23 5.44 -11.19
C GLN A 80 -1.12 5.65 -10.49
N GLN A 81 -1.94 4.60 -10.37
CA GLN A 81 -3.23 4.68 -9.66
C GLN A 81 -3.03 4.96 -8.16
N PHE A 82 -2.03 4.32 -7.56
CA PHE A 82 -1.72 4.54 -6.15
C PHE A 82 -1.15 5.94 -5.91
N LEU A 83 -0.27 6.43 -6.79
CA LEU A 83 0.28 7.78 -6.73
C LEU A 83 -0.83 8.84 -6.85
N ASP A 84 -1.78 8.64 -7.76
CA ASP A 84 -2.93 9.52 -7.93
C ASP A 84 -3.79 9.55 -6.65
N CYS A 85 -4.05 8.39 -6.05
CA CYS A 85 -4.78 8.29 -4.77
C CYS A 85 -4.03 8.98 -3.62
N ILE A 86 -2.71 8.82 -3.53
CA ILE A 86 -1.88 9.51 -2.54
C ILE A 86 -1.91 11.03 -2.76
N ALA A 87 -1.78 11.48 -4.00
CA ALA A 87 -1.83 12.91 -4.34
C ALA A 87 -3.22 13.53 -4.12
N SER A 88 -4.28 12.74 -4.27
CA SER A 88 -5.67 13.15 -4.07
C SER A 88 -6.06 13.26 -2.59
N GLN A 89 -5.31 12.64 -1.69
CA GLN A 89 -5.43 12.92 -0.26
C GLN A 89 -4.68 14.22 0.05
N PRO A 90 -5.39 15.35 0.27
CA PRO A 90 -4.71 16.56 0.69
C PRO A 90 -4.06 16.25 2.02
N GLU A 91 -2.75 16.48 2.11
CA GLU A 91 -2.05 16.49 3.38
C GLU A 91 -2.84 17.41 4.29
N THR A 92 -3.52 16.85 5.29
CA THR A 92 -4.21 17.61 6.33
C THR A 92 -3.13 18.31 7.14
N HIS A 93 -2.65 19.44 6.62
CA HIS A 93 -2.02 20.50 7.37
C HIS A 93 -3.16 21.38 7.91
N PRO A 94 -3.65 21.19 9.15
CA PRO A 94 -4.13 22.34 9.89
C PRO A 94 -2.89 23.19 10.21
N GLN A 95 -2.87 24.42 9.72
CA GLN A 95 -1.99 25.47 10.23
C GLN A 95 -2.26 25.76 11.71
#